data_AF-A0A0G0MPN6-F1
#
_entry.id   AF-A0A0G0MPN6-F1
#
_cell.length_a   1.000
_cell.length_b   1.000
_cell.length_c   1.000
_cell.angle_alpha   90.00
_cell.angle_beta   90.00
_cell.angle_gamma   90.00
#
_symmetry.space_group_name_H-M   'P 1'
#
loop_
_entity.id
_entity.type
_entity.pdbx_description
1 polymer ?
#
loop_
_entity_poly.entity_id
_entity_poly.type
_entity_poly.pdbx_seq_one_letter_code
_entity_poly.pdbx_strand_id
1 'polypeptide(L)'
;MPSDSPFVFTNLLGNFWIVLEIGTILFAGLYFIFSLMVVRQVKLMTQTLINQTAPLLRALSILHSGFSLGLLILLIGFLLT
;
A
#
# COMPACT_ATOMS: atom_id res chain seq x y z
N MET A 1 -30.28 16.19 31.50
CA MET A 1 -29.81 14.79 31.64
C MET A 1 -28.30 14.80 31.45
N PRO A 2 -27.51 14.27 32.41
CA PRO A 2 -26.06 14.35 32.36
C PRO A 2 -25.52 13.39 31.31
N SER A 3 -25.07 13.98 30.22
CA SER A 3 -24.04 13.49 29.28
C SER A 3 -23.98 11.97 29.01
N ASP A 4 -24.68 11.54 27.96
CA ASP A 4 -24.31 10.39 27.13
C ASP A 4 -22.94 10.58 26.42
N SER A 5 -22.15 11.59 26.79
CA SER A 5 -20.92 12.01 26.14
C SER A 5 -19.78 10.97 26.17
N PRO A 6 -19.58 10.16 27.23
CA PRO A 6 -18.52 9.16 27.22
C PRO A 6 -18.82 8.05 26.22
N PHE A 7 -20.08 7.60 26.17
CA PHE A 7 -20.53 6.54 25.28
C PHE A 7 -20.51 6.99 23.81
N VAL A 8 -20.97 8.20 23.50
CA VAL A 8 -20.91 8.74 22.13
C VAL A 8 -19.46 8.91 21.66
N PHE A 9 -18.57 9.40 22.52
CA PHE A 9 -17.15 9.57 22.19
C PHE A 9 -16.44 8.25 21.89
N THR A 10 -16.68 7.21 22.69
CA THR A 10 -16.06 5.89 22.46
C THR A 10 -16.54 5.24 21.17
N ASN A 11 -17.82 5.39 20.82
CA ASN A 11 -18.36 4.87 19.56
C ASN A 11 -17.79 5.59 18.34
N LEU A 12 -17.61 6.91 18.42
CA LEU A 12 -16.96 7.67 17.35
C LEU A 12 -15.51 7.25 17.13
N LEU A 13 -14.74 7.05 18.21
CA LEU A 13 -13.36 6.58 18.12
C LEU A 13 -13.29 5.15 17.55
N GLY A 14 -14.17 4.25 17.97
CA GLY A 14 -14.23 2.89 17.43
C GLY A 14 -14.55 2.86 15.94
N ASN A 15 -15.56 3.61 15.50
CA ASN A 15 -15.92 3.71 14.08
C ASN A 15 -14.79 4.35 13.25
N PHE A 16 -14.11 5.36 13.79
CA PHE A 16 -12.97 5.98 13.13
C PHE A 16 -11.81 5.00 12.93
N TRP A 17 -11.53 4.18 13.93
CA TRP A 17 -10.47 3.16 13.86
C TRP A 17 -10.73 2.15 12.75
N ILE A 18 -11.95 1.61 12.67
CA ILE A 18 -12.36 0.66 11.61
C ILE A 18 -12.20 1.27 10.21
N VAL A 19 -12.58 2.54 10.04
CA VAL A 19 -12.41 3.25 8.76
C VAL A 19 -10.94 3.39 8.39
N LEU A 20 -10.06 3.67 9.36
CA LEU A 20 -8.62 3.75 9.13
C LEU A 20 -8.02 2.38 8.73
N GLU A 21 -8.43 1.30 9.38
CA GLU A 21 -7.93 -0.05 9.07
C GLU A 21 -8.26 -0.43 7.62
N ILE A 22 -9.53 -0.33 7.24
CA ILE A 22 -10.01 -0.64 5.89
C ILE A 22 -9.38 0.31 4.86
N GLY A 23 -9.32 1.60 5.17
CA GLY A 23 -8.72 2.62 4.32
C GLY A 23 -7.23 2.35 4.04
N THR A 24 -6.49 1.91 5.06
CA THR A 24 -5.07 1.56 4.93
C THR A 24 -4.86 0.35 4.02
N ILE A 25 -5.67 -0.70 4.17
CA ILE A 25 -5.59 -1.89 3.32
C ILE A 25 -5.91 -1.54 1.85
N LEU A 26 -6.96 -0.74 1.62
CA LEU A 26 -7.30 -0.27 0.27
C LEU A 26 -6.17 0.57 -0.34
N PHE A 27 -5.59 1.49 0.43
CA PHE A 27 -4.48 2.32 -0.04
C PHE A 27 -3.24 1.48 -0.36
N ALA A 28 -2.90 0.49 0.48
CA ALA A 28 -1.81 -0.45 0.23
C ALA A 28 -2.06 -1.29 -1.03
N GLY A 29 -3.30 -1.71 -1.28
CA GLY A 29 -3.70 -2.41 -2.50
C GLY A 29 -3.49 -1.56 -3.76
N LEU A 30 -3.94 -0.31 -3.73
CA LEU A 30 -3.71 0.65 -4.82
C LEU A 30 -2.21 0.91 -5.04
N TYR A 31 -1.44 1.04 -3.95
CA TYR A 31 0.00 1.22 -4.01
C TYR A 31 0.70 0.02 -4.65
N PHE A 32 0.26 -1.21 -4.36
CA PHE A 32 0.77 -2.41 -5.02
C PHE A 32 0.50 -2.40 -6.52
N ILE A 33 -0.72 -2.05 -6.95
CA ILE A 33 -1.06 -1.89 -8.37
C ILE A 33 -0.19 -0.82 -9.03
N PHE A 34 0.03 0.31 -8.34
CA PHE A 34 0.94 1.36 -8.79
C PHE A 34 2.37 0.82 -8.98
N SER A 35 2.88 -0.02 -8.06
CA SER A 35 4.20 -0.65 -8.20
C SER A 35 4.31 -1.50 -9.47
N LEU A 36 3.25 -2.22 -9.85
CA LEU A 36 3.22 -3.01 -11.09
C LEU A 36 3.26 -2.10 -12.33
N MET A 37 2.57 -0.96 -12.27
CA MET A 37 2.66 0.05 -13.32
C MET A 37 4.08 0.60 -13.48
N VAL A 38 4.79 0.83 -12.37
CA VAL A 38 6.20 1.25 -12.41
C VAL A 38 7.07 0.19 -13.09
N VAL A 39 6.91 -1.09 -12.77
CA VAL A 39 7.64 -2.18 -13.45
C VAL A 39 7.40 -2.17 -14.96
N ARG A 40 6.14 -1.95 -15.39
CA ARG A 40 5.81 -1.83 -16.82
C ARG A 40 6.52 -0.62 -17.47
N GLN A 41 6.53 0.52 -16.80
CA GLN A 41 7.19 1.74 -17.29
C GLN A 41 8.71 1.54 -17.41
N VAL A 42 9.33 0.92 -16.40
CA VAL A 42 10.75 0.59 -16.41
C VAL A 42 11.08 -0.39 -17.54
N LYS A 43 10.22 -1.38 -17.81
CA LYS A 43 10.39 -2.30 -18.95
C LYS A 43 10.37 -1.56 -20.30
N LEU A 44 9.46 -0.62 -20.51
CA LEU A 44 9.38 0.16 -21.75
C LEU A 44 10.57 1.12 -21.89
N MET A 45 11.00 1.73 -20.79
CA MET A 45 12.16 2.62 -20.76
C MET A 45 13.46 1.87 -21.07
N THR A 46 13.64 0.68 -20.50
CA THR A 46 14.84 -0.14 -20.74
C THR A 46 14.94 -0.73 -22.15
N GLN A 47 13.84 -0.76 -22.90
CA GLN A 47 13.84 -1.14 -24.32
C GLN A 47 14.26 0.00 -25.26
N THR A 48 14.05 1.25 -24.84
CA THR A 48 14.30 2.45 -25.66
C THR A 48 15.67 3.06 -25.37
N LEU A 49 16.09 3.05 -24.11
CA LEU A 49 17.38 3.57 -23.67
C LEU A 49 18.36 2.40 -23.48
N ILE A 50 19.21 2.18 -24.49
CA ILE A 50 20.37 1.28 -24.38
C ILE A 50 21.40 1.97 -23.47
N ASN A 51 21.24 1.80 -22.16
CA ASN A 51 22.16 2.32 -21.15
C ASN A 51 22.64 1.21 -20.23
N GLN A 52 23.89 1.28 -19.76
CA GLN A 52 24.50 0.26 -18.91
C GLN A 52 23.77 0.07 -17.56
N THR A 53 22.99 1.06 -17.13
CA THR A 53 22.19 1.03 -15.90
C THR A 53 20.78 0.44 -16.07
N ALA A 54 20.34 0.18 -17.30
CA ALA A 54 19.03 -0.39 -17.62
C ALA A 54 18.72 -1.71 -16.87
N PRO A 55 19.62 -2.72 -16.82
CA PRO A 55 19.34 -3.95 -16.10
C PRO A 55 19.22 -3.75 -14.57
N LEU A 56 19.98 -2.80 -14.00
CA LEU A 56 19.91 -2.46 -12.57
C LEU A 56 18.53 -1.85 -12.21
N LEU A 57 18.07 -0.88 -13.00
CA LEU A 57 16.76 -0.24 -12.81
C LEU A 57 15.62 -1.28 -12.90
N ARG A 58 15.73 -2.23 -13.83
CA ARG A 58 14.75 -3.31 -13.96
C ARG A 58 14.74 -4.21 -12.73
N ALA A 59 15.91 -4.61 -12.21
CA ALA A 59 16.01 -5.42 -10.99
C ALA A 59 15.41 -4.69 -9.77
N LEU A 60 15.73 -3.40 -9.60
CA LEU A 60 15.18 -2.58 -8.51
C LEU A 60 13.66 -2.43 -8.60
N SER A 61 13.11 -2.28 -9.81
CA SER A 61 11.66 -2.18 -10.00
C SER A 61 10.93 -3.46 -9.60
N ILE A 62 11.50 -4.63 -9.90
CA ILE A 62 10.93 -5.92 -9.53
C ILE A 62 11.02 -6.13 -8.02
N LEU A 63 12.17 -5.81 -7.42
CA LEU A 63 12.36 -5.89 -5.96
C LEU A 63 11.38 -4.98 -5.23
N HIS A 64 11.21 -3.74 -5.69
CA HIS A 64 10.27 -2.79 -5.12
C HIS A 64 8.82 -3.30 -5.20
N SER A 65 8.42 -3.89 -6.32
CA SER A 65 7.09 -4.48 -6.46
C SER A 65 6.89 -5.68 -5.54
N GLY A 66 7.90 -6.54 -5.41
CA GLY A 66 7.89 -7.66 -4.46
C GLY A 66 7.77 -7.18 -3.00
N PHE A 67 8.51 -6.13 -2.63
CA PHE A 67 8.42 -5.52 -1.30
C PHE A 67 7.02 -4.94 -1.05
N SER A 68 6.43 -4.25 -2.04
CA SER A 68 5.08 -3.72 -1.94
C SER A 68 4.02 -4.81 -1.74
N LEU A 69 4.18 -5.96 -2.39
CA LEU A 69 3.29 -7.11 -2.19
C LEU A 69 3.45 -7.69 -0.78
N GLY A 70 4.69 -7.85 -0.32
CA GLY A 70 4.97 -8.33 1.04
C GLY A 70 4.38 -7.40 2.10
N LEU A 71 4.50 -6.09 1.92
CA LEU A 71 3.91 -5.10 2.81
C LEU A 71 2.38 -5.19 2.84
N LEU A 72 1.73 -5.37 1.69
CA LEU A 72 0.28 -5.56 1.61
C LEU A 72 -0.17 -6.80 2.41
N ILE A 73 0.49 -7.94 2.21
CA ILE A 73 0.17 -9.18 2.94
C ILE A 73 0.38 -9.00 4.44
N LEU A 74 1.47 -8.35 4.85
CA LEU A 74 1.76 -8.07 6.25
C LEU A 74 0.71 -7.15 6.88
N LEU A 75 0.28 -6.10 6.17
CA LEU A 75 -0.77 -5.19 6.64
C LEU A 75 -2.12 -5.92 6.76
N ILE A 76 -2.48 -6.76 5.80
CA ILE A 76 -3.70 -7.58 5.89
C ILE A 76 -3.64 -8.49 7.13
N GLY A 77 -2.52 -9.18 7.35
CA GLY A 77 -2.37 -10.05 8.52
C GLY A 77 -2.36 -9.30 9.85
N PHE A 78 -1.74 -8.12 9.90
CA PHE A 78 -1.62 -7.34 11.13
C PHE A 78 -2.88 -6.54 11.50
N LEU A 79 -3.58 -5.96 10.51
CA LEU A 79 -4.76 -5.13 10.75
C LEU A 79 -6.08 -5.91 10.82
N LEU A 80 -6.14 -7.16 10.31
CA LEU A 80 -7.35 -8.00 10.38
C LEU A 80 -7.30 -9.06 11.50
N THR A 81 -6.19 -9.17 12.23
CA THR A 81 -6.03 -10.10 13.37
C THR A 81 -6.25 -9.35 14.68
#